data_AF-A0A6V7M749-F1
#
_entry.id   AF-A0A6V7M749-F1
#
_cell.length_a   1.000
_cell.length_b   1.000
_cell.length_c   1.000
_cell.angle_alpha   90.00
_cell.angle_beta   90.00
_cell.angle_gamma   90.00
#
_symmetry.space_group_name_H-M   'P 1'
#
loop_
_entity.id
_entity.type
_entity.pdbx_description
1 polymer ?
#
loop_
_entity_poly.entity_id
_entity_poly.type
_entity_poly.pdbx_seq_one_letter_code
_entity_poly.pdbx_strand_id
1 'polypeptide(L)'
;VHKQYVCRVEGEFPEEEVVCSESIEVVSYKIGVCKVSEKGKDCITRFKRLSYNGKSSVVLCKPQTGRMHQIRVHLQYLGYPVVNDPLYNHTVFGPEKGKGGNIGKSDEELVKDLIGIHNAENWLGMDGDSEMSLFKPKLDMEDGVSNSSGDKESTGGSPSSTPDDEQQQQQQAALKVTVGTQTGSEPPDTSFTNEKVTVDPHCYECKVKYRDPKPSDLVMYLHAWRYCGPGWEYETPLPAWAASDWTGGEDR
;
A
#
# COMPACT_ATOMS: atom_id res chain seq x y z
N VAL A 1 0.26 24.34 -6.65
CA VAL A 1 -1.01 23.66 -6.32
C VAL A 1 -1.13 23.61 -4.81
N HIS A 2 -2.20 24.14 -4.23
CA HIS A 2 -2.49 24.00 -2.81
C HIS A 2 -3.43 22.81 -2.60
N LYS A 3 -3.17 22.04 -1.54
CA LYS A 3 -3.90 20.83 -1.22
C LYS A 3 -4.45 20.95 0.20
N GLN A 4 -5.71 20.62 0.39
CA GLN A 4 -6.34 20.58 1.71
C GLN A 4 -7.01 19.22 1.91
N TYR A 5 -6.74 18.63 3.05
CA TYR A 5 -7.31 17.35 3.46
C TYR A 5 -8.06 17.55 4.76
N VAL A 6 -9.05 16.69 5.00
CA VAL A 6 -9.72 16.59 6.29
C VAL A 6 -9.48 15.20 6.82
N CYS A 7 -9.17 15.07 8.10
CA CYS A 7 -9.07 13.77 8.75
C CYS A 7 -9.75 13.78 10.11
N ARG A 8 -10.12 12.59 10.60
CA ARG A 8 -10.55 12.41 11.99
C ARG A 8 -9.45 11.67 12.75
N VAL A 9 -9.02 12.24 13.87
CA VAL A 9 -7.89 11.76 14.68
C VAL A 9 -8.35 11.40 16.09
N GLU A 10 -7.65 10.46 16.72
CA GLU A 10 -7.91 10.10 18.11
C GLU A 10 -7.63 11.29 19.05
N GLY A 11 -8.42 11.42 20.12
CA GLY A 11 -8.19 12.41 21.16
C GLY A 11 -8.62 13.84 20.81
N GLU A 12 -8.26 14.74 21.72
CA GLU A 12 -8.51 16.18 21.61
C GLU A 12 -7.31 16.88 20.97
N PHE A 13 -7.40 17.17 19.66
CA PHE A 13 -6.39 17.95 18.96
C PHE A 13 -6.37 19.39 19.49
N PRO A 14 -5.21 20.08 19.53
CA PRO A 14 -5.15 21.47 19.97
C PRO A 14 -6.07 22.39 19.17
N GLU A 15 -6.65 23.40 19.83
CA GLU A 15 -7.53 24.38 19.18
C GLU A 15 -6.75 25.31 18.23
N GLU A 16 -5.56 25.71 18.66
CA GLU A 16 -4.67 26.57 17.90
C GLU A 16 -4.08 25.86 16.67
N GLU A 17 -3.60 26.64 15.69
CA GLU A 17 -2.89 26.07 14.56
C GLU A 17 -1.58 25.40 15.01
N VAL A 18 -1.41 24.14 14.63
CA VAL A 18 -0.19 23.36 14.90
C VAL A 18 0.56 23.18 13.58
N VAL A 19 1.86 23.49 13.59
CA VAL A 19 2.74 23.28 12.44
C VAL A 19 3.72 22.17 12.79
N CYS A 20 3.74 21.09 12.01
CA CYS A 20 4.73 20.03 12.13
C CYS A 20 5.71 20.14 10.97
N SER A 21 7.00 20.34 11.31
CA SER A 21 8.11 20.45 10.36
C SER A 21 9.10 19.30 10.45
N GLU A 22 8.71 18.21 11.12
CA GLU A 22 9.57 17.05 11.32
C GLU A 22 9.86 16.32 10.02
N SER A 23 11.13 15.97 9.79
CA SER A 23 11.59 15.31 8.57
C SER A 23 11.17 13.83 8.54
N ILE A 24 10.77 13.34 7.37
CA ILE A 24 10.24 11.99 7.20
C ILE A 24 11.19 11.12 6.39
N GLU A 25 11.56 9.98 6.95
CA GLU A 25 12.36 8.92 6.32
C GLU A 25 11.45 7.74 5.94
N VAL A 26 11.75 7.12 4.79
CA VAL A 26 11.13 5.85 4.41
C VAL A 26 11.97 4.72 5.01
N VAL A 27 11.43 4.01 5.98
CA VAL A 27 12.12 2.93 6.71
C VAL A 27 12.17 1.66 5.87
N SER A 28 11.07 1.35 5.18
CA SER A 28 11.01 0.19 4.29
C SER A 28 10.12 0.46 3.09
N TYR A 29 10.74 0.46 1.91
CA TYR A 29 10.02 0.60 0.64
C TYR A 29 9.14 -0.62 0.33
N LYS A 30 9.48 -1.80 0.85
CA LYS A 30 8.72 -3.05 0.60
C LYS A 30 7.31 -2.99 1.16
N ILE A 31 7.15 -2.41 2.34
CA ILE A 31 5.86 -2.28 3.05
C ILE A 31 5.36 -0.83 3.11
N GLY A 32 6.07 0.11 2.48
CA GLY A 32 5.67 1.53 2.44
C GLY A 32 5.67 2.24 3.80
N VAL A 33 6.53 1.82 4.74
CA VAL A 33 6.58 2.39 6.09
C VAL A 33 7.50 3.60 6.15
N CYS A 34 7.03 4.64 6.80
CA CYS A 34 7.72 5.91 7.02
C CYS A 34 7.77 6.23 8.52
N LYS A 35 8.78 6.98 8.96
CA LYS A 35 8.86 7.52 10.32
C LYS A 35 9.42 8.94 10.31
N VAL A 36 9.23 9.66 11.42
CA VAL A 36 10.00 10.87 11.69
C VAL A 36 11.43 10.48 12.03
N SER A 37 12.40 11.13 11.38
CA SER A 37 13.83 10.86 11.53
C SER A 37 14.64 12.07 11.07
N GLU A 38 15.73 12.35 11.77
CA GLU A 38 16.70 13.39 11.38
C GLU A 38 17.35 13.10 10.01
N LYS A 39 17.41 11.83 9.61
CA LYS A 39 17.89 11.39 8.28
C LYS A 39 16.83 11.56 7.19
N GLY A 40 15.62 11.93 7.58
CA GLY A 40 14.47 12.09 6.70
C GLY A 40 14.58 13.28 5.77
N LYS A 41 13.63 13.37 4.85
CA LYS A 41 13.48 14.52 3.97
C LYS A 41 12.59 15.56 4.63
N ASP A 42 13.01 16.81 4.59
CA ASP A 42 12.24 17.93 5.11
C ASP A 42 10.84 17.98 4.52
N CYS A 43 9.87 18.22 5.40
CA CYS A 43 8.47 18.34 5.05
C CYS A 43 7.70 19.14 6.10
N ILE A 44 6.66 19.85 5.66
CA ILE A 44 5.87 20.73 6.54
C ILE A 44 4.38 20.50 6.29
N THR A 45 3.63 20.35 7.38
CA THR A 45 2.17 20.26 7.38
C THR A 45 1.60 21.20 8.42
N ARG A 46 0.58 21.99 8.03
CA ARG A 46 -0.20 22.81 8.96
C ARG A 46 -1.51 22.12 9.30
N PHE A 47 -1.85 22.10 10.58
CA PHE A 47 -3.04 21.45 11.11
C PHE A 47 -3.89 22.46 11.87
N LYS A 48 -5.20 22.37 11.69
CA LYS A 48 -6.17 23.16 12.46
C LYS A 48 -7.36 22.29 12.83
N ARG A 49 -7.71 22.26 14.12
CA ARG A 49 -8.93 21.59 14.58
C ARG A 49 -10.17 22.29 14.00
N LEU A 50 -11.09 21.50 13.45
CA LEU A 50 -12.39 21.93 12.99
C LEU A 50 -13.48 21.64 14.02
N SER A 51 -13.42 20.47 14.67
CA SER A 51 -14.36 20.08 15.72
C SER A 51 -13.76 19.02 16.64
N TYR A 52 -14.32 18.88 17.84
CA TYR A 52 -14.03 17.82 18.79
C TYR A 52 -15.34 17.34 19.41
N ASN A 53 -15.53 16.02 19.48
CA ASN A 53 -16.78 15.41 19.96
C ASN A 53 -16.68 14.73 21.33
N GLY A 54 -15.64 15.05 22.11
CA GLY A 54 -15.35 14.37 23.39
C GLY A 54 -14.53 13.09 23.27
N LYS A 55 -14.33 12.54 22.06
CA LYS A 55 -13.52 11.33 21.83
C LYS A 55 -12.44 11.51 20.76
N SER A 56 -12.76 12.22 19.69
CA SER A 56 -11.91 12.38 18.51
C SER A 56 -12.14 13.74 17.88
N SER A 57 -11.14 14.21 17.13
CA SER A 57 -11.15 15.55 16.52
C SER A 57 -11.18 15.45 15.01
N VAL A 58 -11.89 16.37 14.36
CA VAL A 58 -11.77 16.58 12.91
C VAL A 58 -10.74 17.67 12.68
N VAL A 59 -9.77 17.42 11.81
CA VAL A 59 -8.60 18.28 11.59
C VAL A 59 -8.45 18.59 10.11
N LEU A 60 -8.33 19.88 9.81
CA LEU A 60 -7.92 20.39 8.50
C LEU A 60 -6.41 20.29 8.37
N CYS A 61 -5.94 19.62 7.31
CA CYS A 61 -4.54 19.40 7.04
C CYS A 61 -4.13 20.11 5.74
N LYS A 62 -3.07 20.91 5.80
CA LYS A 62 -2.51 21.64 4.65
C LYS A 62 -1.03 21.27 4.48
N PRO A 63 -0.70 20.18 3.77
CA PRO A 63 0.68 19.82 3.50
C PRO A 63 1.29 20.78 2.47
N GLN A 64 2.42 21.40 2.83
CA GLN A 64 3.17 22.27 1.91
C GLN A 64 4.05 21.44 0.96
N THR A 65 4.43 20.24 1.40
CA THR A 65 5.20 19.26 0.63
C THR A 65 4.34 18.05 0.26
N GLY A 66 4.94 16.99 -0.29
CA GLY A 66 4.24 15.77 -0.71
C GLY A 66 5.04 14.51 -0.45
N ARG A 67 5.48 14.29 0.80
CA ARG A 67 6.16 13.03 1.17
C ARG A 67 5.16 11.89 1.32
N MET A 68 5.64 10.66 1.15
CA MET A 68 4.83 9.46 1.33
C MET A 68 4.29 9.42 2.76
N HIS A 69 2.97 9.26 2.89
CA HIS A 69 2.25 9.21 4.17
C HIS A 69 2.42 10.43 5.09
N GLN A 70 2.82 11.60 4.54
CA GLN A 70 3.21 12.77 5.33
C GLN A 70 2.20 13.16 6.43
N ILE A 71 0.91 13.29 6.08
CA ILE A 71 -0.14 13.66 7.05
C ILE A 71 -0.26 12.62 8.16
N ARG A 72 -0.27 11.33 7.79
CA ARG A 72 -0.45 10.20 8.72
C ARG A 72 0.67 10.14 9.75
N VAL A 73 1.92 10.22 9.28
CA VAL A 73 3.14 10.18 10.12
C VAL A 73 3.24 11.41 11.02
N HIS A 74 2.97 12.61 10.50
CA HIS A 74 2.98 13.83 11.32
C HIS A 74 1.93 13.79 12.42
N LEU A 75 0.71 13.36 12.12
CA LEU A 75 -0.36 13.23 13.11
C LEU A 75 -0.04 12.16 14.16
N GLN A 76 0.52 11.02 13.76
CA GLN A 76 1.04 10.01 14.68
C GLN A 76 2.14 10.59 15.60
N TYR A 77 3.13 11.29 15.03
CA TYR A 77 4.21 11.92 15.78
C TYR A 77 3.68 12.93 16.81
N LEU A 78 2.66 13.71 16.44
CA LEU A 78 2.01 14.66 17.36
C LEU A 78 1.18 13.95 18.46
N GLY A 79 0.96 12.63 18.35
CA GLY A 79 0.18 11.83 19.30
C GLY A 79 -1.31 11.75 18.98
N TYR A 80 -1.71 12.12 17.77
CA TYR A 80 -3.10 12.15 17.31
C TYR A 80 -3.25 11.33 16.02
N PRO A 81 -3.00 10.01 16.03
CA PRO A 81 -3.06 9.20 14.83
C PRO A 81 -4.45 9.25 14.19
N VAL A 82 -4.50 9.09 12.86
CA VAL A 82 -5.76 9.06 12.12
C VAL A 82 -6.58 7.84 12.57
N VAL A 83 -7.86 8.06 12.84
CA VAL A 83 -8.78 6.99 13.22
C VAL A 83 -8.92 6.00 12.07
N ASN A 84 -8.91 4.70 12.39
CA ASN A 84 -8.90 3.60 11.43
C ASN A 84 -7.74 3.65 10.44
N ASP A 85 -6.63 4.32 10.78
CA ASP A 85 -5.39 4.16 10.03
C ASP A 85 -4.81 2.78 10.35
N PRO A 86 -4.81 1.83 9.40
CA PRO A 86 -4.32 0.49 9.67
C PRO A 86 -2.90 0.52 10.20
N LEU A 87 -2.02 1.27 9.53
CA LEU A 87 -0.60 1.20 9.75
C LEU A 87 -0.17 2.03 10.96
N TYR A 88 -0.47 3.33 10.98
CA TYR A 88 0.11 4.26 11.94
C TYR A 88 -0.68 4.40 13.23
N ASN A 89 -1.89 3.83 13.30
CA ASN A 89 -2.68 3.78 14.52
C ASN A 89 -2.60 2.39 15.18
N HIS A 90 -1.38 1.92 15.42
CA HIS A 90 -1.14 0.58 15.96
C HIS A 90 -0.12 0.59 17.11
N THR A 91 -0.29 -0.32 18.08
CA THR A 91 0.54 -0.41 19.29
C THR A 91 1.94 -1.00 19.04
N VAL A 92 2.19 -1.49 17.82
CA VAL A 92 3.54 -1.90 17.37
C VAL A 92 4.56 -0.75 17.49
N PHE A 93 4.09 0.49 17.39
CA PHE A 93 4.86 1.72 17.60
C PHE A 93 5.00 2.12 19.08
N GLY A 94 4.67 1.24 20.02
CA GLY A 94 4.68 1.49 21.46
C GLY A 94 3.31 1.92 22.03
N PRO A 95 3.22 2.11 23.35
CA PRO A 95 1.96 2.43 24.03
C PRO A 95 1.38 3.79 23.63
N GLU A 96 2.23 4.76 23.29
CA GLU A 96 1.83 6.07 22.75
C GLU A 96 1.78 6.09 21.22
N LYS A 97 1.80 4.92 20.57
CA LYS A 97 1.66 4.76 19.11
C LYS A 97 2.64 5.64 18.30
N GLY A 98 3.89 5.81 18.77
CA GLY A 98 4.93 6.56 18.05
C GLY A 98 4.93 8.07 18.28
N LYS A 99 4.18 8.58 19.28
CA LYS A 99 4.23 9.99 19.68
C LYS A 99 5.68 10.44 19.98
N GLY A 100 6.04 11.61 19.46
CA GLY A 100 7.39 12.18 19.58
C GLY A 100 8.49 11.39 18.87
N GLY A 101 8.14 10.41 18.04
CA GLY A 101 9.11 9.49 17.43
C GLY A 101 9.62 8.39 18.37
N ASN A 102 9.00 8.25 19.56
CA ASN A 102 9.40 7.27 20.55
C ASN A 102 8.78 5.89 20.26
N ILE A 103 9.51 5.06 19.51
CA ILE A 103 9.06 3.72 19.12
C ILE A 103 9.59 2.65 20.10
N GLY A 104 10.72 2.92 20.77
CA GLY A 104 11.33 1.99 21.73
C GLY A 104 11.90 0.70 21.10
N LYS A 105 12.07 0.69 19.78
CA LYS A 105 12.58 -0.43 18.98
C LYS A 105 13.57 0.06 17.94
N SER A 106 14.44 -0.82 17.46
CA SER A 106 15.24 -0.58 16.26
C SER A 106 14.36 -0.59 14.99
N ASP A 107 14.89 -0.05 13.90
CA ASP A 107 14.18 -0.01 12.61
C ASP A 107 13.97 -1.41 12.06
N GLU A 108 14.96 -2.29 12.23
CA GLU A 108 14.90 -3.69 11.81
C GLU A 108 13.81 -4.46 12.56
N GLU A 109 13.70 -4.27 13.87
CA GLU A 109 12.65 -4.87 14.71
C GLU A 109 11.26 -4.34 14.33
N LEU A 110 11.13 -3.02 14.15
CA LEU A 110 9.87 -2.41 13.75
C LEU A 110 9.39 -2.95 12.40
N VAL A 111 10.27 -3.04 11.41
CA VAL A 111 9.94 -3.57 10.09
C VAL A 111 9.55 -5.04 10.19
N LYS A 112 10.26 -5.84 10.97
CA LYS A 112 9.93 -7.25 11.19
C LYS A 112 8.54 -7.42 11.81
N ASP A 113 8.23 -6.65 12.84
CA ASP A 113 6.93 -6.70 13.51
C ASP A 113 5.79 -6.26 12.56
N LEU A 114 6.01 -5.19 11.79
CA LEU A 114 5.05 -4.70 10.80
C LEU A 114 4.81 -5.71 9.67
N ILE A 115 5.85 -6.41 9.21
CA ILE A 115 5.70 -7.52 8.25
C ILE A 115 4.90 -8.67 8.89
N GLY A 116 5.18 -8.99 10.16
CA GLY A 116 4.43 -10.01 10.90
C GLY A 116 2.94 -9.69 10.98
N ILE A 117 2.59 -8.43 11.30
CA ILE A 117 1.21 -7.94 11.33
C ILE A 117 0.61 -7.96 9.92
N HIS A 118 1.33 -7.44 8.93
CA HIS A 118 0.86 -7.39 7.54
C HIS A 118 0.51 -8.78 6.98
N ASN A 119 1.37 -9.77 7.27
CA ASN A 119 1.17 -11.16 6.87
C ASN A 119 0.05 -11.85 7.66
N ALA A 120 -0.11 -11.53 8.95
CA ALA A 120 -1.14 -12.10 9.81
C ALA A 120 -2.54 -11.52 9.55
N GLU A 121 -2.62 -10.25 9.20
CA GLU A 121 -3.87 -9.51 8.97
C GLU A 121 -4.25 -9.42 7.48
N ASN A 122 -3.46 -10.04 6.59
CA ASN A 122 -3.61 -10.05 5.12
C ASN A 122 -4.14 -8.71 4.57
N TRP A 123 -3.39 -7.64 4.85
CA TRP A 123 -3.88 -6.26 4.79
C TRP A 123 -4.18 -5.72 3.37
N LEU A 124 -4.11 -6.56 2.35
CA LEU A 124 -4.66 -6.40 0.99
C LEU A 124 -4.35 -7.68 0.21
N GLY A 125 -4.90 -8.83 0.63
CA GLY A 125 -5.06 -10.06 -0.17
C GLY A 125 -3.98 -10.38 -1.21
N MET A 126 -2.70 -10.42 -0.81
CA MET A 126 -1.61 -10.77 -1.72
C MET A 126 -0.79 -11.89 -1.10
N ASP A 127 -1.30 -13.13 -1.25
CA ASP A 127 -0.47 -14.32 -1.13
C ASP A 127 0.45 -14.37 -2.37
N GLY A 128 1.48 -13.52 -2.34
CA GLY A 128 2.61 -13.56 -3.26
C GLY A 128 3.76 -14.29 -2.60
N ASP A 129 3.70 -15.62 -2.65
CA ASP A 129 4.79 -16.58 -2.50
C ASP A 129 5.99 -16.19 -1.61
N SER A 130 6.01 -16.80 -0.41
CA SER A 130 7.23 -17.05 0.36
C SER A 130 8.21 -18.04 -0.36
N GLU A 131 7.99 -18.36 -1.63
CA GLU A 131 8.75 -19.37 -2.40
C GLU A 131 9.37 -18.84 -3.71
N MET A 132 9.74 -17.56 -3.77
CA MET A 132 10.70 -17.05 -4.78
C MET A 132 11.85 -16.33 -4.10
N SER A 133 12.48 -17.02 -3.15
CA SER A 133 13.69 -16.57 -2.47
C SER A 133 14.93 -16.97 -3.27
N LEU A 134 15.36 -16.10 -4.20
CA LEU A 134 16.63 -16.21 -4.93
C LEU A 134 17.88 -15.92 -4.05
N PHE A 135 17.71 -15.83 -2.74
CA PHE A 135 18.80 -15.60 -1.79
C PHE A 135 18.68 -16.53 -0.58
N LYS A 136 18.98 -17.82 -0.77
CA LYS A 136 19.54 -18.63 0.31
C LYS A 136 21.04 -18.33 0.40
N PRO A 137 21.58 -17.94 1.57
CA PRO A 137 23.01 -18.00 1.81
C PRO A 137 23.45 -19.47 1.74
N LYS A 138 24.47 -19.75 0.91
CA LYS A 138 25.23 -21.00 0.98
C LYS A 138 25.77 -21.13 2.40
N LEU A 139 25.37 -22.19 3.10
CA LEU A 139 26.15 -22.71 4.21
C LEU A 139 27.19 -23.65 3.60
N ASP A 140 28.42 -23.16 3.52
CA ASP A 140 29.59 -24.00 3.34
C ASP A 140 29.89 -24.67 4.69
N MET A 141 29.98 -26.00 4.69
CA MET A 141 30.68 -26.74 5.75
C MET A 141 31.35 -27.96 5.13
N GLU A 142 32.68 -27.90 5.09
CA GLU A 142 33.59 -28.97 4.70
C GLU A 142 33.72 -29.97 5.86
N ASP A 143 33.65 -31.27 5.55
CA ASP A 143 34.74 -32.24 5.72
C ASP A 143 34.21 -33.69 5.83
N GLY A 144 34.75 -34.56 4.99
CA GLY A 144 34.39 -35.98 4.93
C GLY A 144 35.14 -36.72 3.83
N VAL A 145 36.45 -36.85 4.01
CA VAL A 145 37.38 -37.61 3.15
C VAL A 145 36.98 -39.08 3.02
N SER A 146 36.90 -39.62 1.80
CA SER A 146 37.51 -40.93 1.42
C SER A 146 37.37 -41.27 -0.07
N ASN A 147 38.52 -41.32 -0.76
CA ASN A 147 38.97 -42.22 -1.82
C ASN A 147 37.96 -42.93 -2.75
N SER A 148 38.08 -42.74 -4.07
CA SER A 148 38.95 -43.58 -4.94
C SER A 148 38.64 -43.47 -6.45
N SER A 149 39.71 -43.26 -7.24
CA SER A 149 40.04 -43.81 -8.57
C SER A 149 39.15 -43.59 -9.83
N GLY A 150 39.78 -43.11 -10.90
CA GLY A 150 39.75 -43.78 -12.21
C GLY A 150 39.33 -42.99 -13.46
N ASP A 151 40.30 -42.36 -14.12
CA ASP A 151 40.62 -42.40 -15.57
C ASP A 151 39.57 -42.24 -16.72
N LYS A 152 39.99 -41.36 -17.66
CA LYS A 152 40.02 -41.48 -19.15
C LYS A 152 38.81 -41.10 -20.04
N GLU A 153 39.07 -40.04 -20.82
CA GLU A 153 39.09 -39.93 -22.30
C GLU A 153 37.91 -40.40 -23.20
N SER A 154 37.48 -39.42 -24.02
CA SER A 154 37.39 -39.46 -25.51
C SER A 154 36.08 -39.84 -26.23
N THR A 155 35.86 -39.09 -27.32
CA THR A 155 34.94 -39.27 -28.48
C THR A 155 33.44 -38.98 -28.24
N GLY A 156 32.66 -38.33 -29.10
CA GLY A 156 32.79 -37.87 -30.49
C GLY A 156 31.44 -38.06 -31.21
N GLY A 157 30.99 -37.12 -32.04
CA GLY A 157 29.96 -37.38 -33.07
C GLY A 157 28.84 -36.35 -33.26
N SER A 158 28.97 -35.51 -34.29
CA SER A 158 27.85 -35.05 -35.13
C SER A 158 27.57 -36.13 -36.20
N PRO A 159 26.42 -36.12 -36.93
CA PRO A 159 26.31 -35.28 -38.12
C PRO A 159 24.88 -34.78 -38.44
N SER A 160 24.81 -33.91 -39.45
CA SER A 160 23.62 -33.29 -40.05
C SER A 160 23.00 -34.12 -41.16
N SER A 161 21.73 -33.84 -41.51
CA SER A 161 21.24 -33.84 -42.91
C SER A 161 19.81 -33.29 -43.06
N THR A 162 19.65 -32.33 -43.97
CA THR A 162 18.42 -31.95 -44.73
C THR A 162 18.36 -32.80 -46.03
N PRO A 163 17.27 -32.91 -46.84
CA PRO A 163 16.65 -31.80 -47.62
C PRO A 163 15.12 -31.87 -47.92
N ASP A 164 14.61 -30.70 -48.37
CA ASP A 164 13.52 -30.33 -49.33
C ASP A 164 12.21 -31.12 -49.48
N ASP A 165 11.04 -30.41 -49.47
CA ASP A 165 10.22 -30.15 -50.68
C ASP A 165 9.01 -29.20 -50.42
N GLU A 166 8.46 -28.66 -51.51
CA GLU A 166 7.71 -27.41 -51.69
C GLU A 166 6.18 -27.37 -51.39
N GLN A 167 5.71 -26.13 -51.13
CA GLN A 167 4.40 -25.50 -51.49
C GLN A 167 3.06 -25.99 -50.90
N GLN A 168 2.41 -25.12 -50.11
CA GLN A 168 1.02 -24.67 -50.38
C GLN A 168 0.63 -23.40 -49.59
N GLN A 169 0.04 -22.45 -50.31
CA GLN A 169 -0.48 -21.15 -49.84
C GLN A 169 -1.78 -21.29 -49.03
N GLN A 170 -1.93 -20.54 -47.93
CA GLN A 170 -3.22 -19.90 -47.58
C GLN A 170 -3.11 -18.80 -46.49
N GLN A 171 -3.26 -17.56 -46.98
CA GLN A 171 -4.08 -16.47 -46.42
C GLN A 171 -3.85 -16.02 -44.95
N GLN A 172 -2.98 -15.01 -44.77
CA GLN A 172 -2.95 -14.15 -43.59
C GLN A 172 -4.08 -13.11 -43.64
N ALA A 173 -5.06 -13.22 -42.74
CA ALA A 173 -5.95 -12.13 -42.40
C ALA A 173 -5.36 -11.34 -41.23
N ALA A 174 -4.95 -10.10 -41.49
CA ALA A 174 -4.52 -9.16 -40.45
C ALA A 174 -5.73 -8.77 -39.57
N LEU A 175 -5.75 -9.26 -38.33
CA LEU A 175 -6.65 -8.77 -37.29
C LEU A 175 -6.23 -7.33 -36.91
N LYS A 176 -6.91 -6.35 -37.49
CA LYS A 176 -6.82 -4.95 -37.05
C LYS A 176 -7.45 -4.84 -35.66
N VAL A 177 -6.62 -4.91 -34.62
CA VAL A 177 -7.00 -4.46 -33.28
C VAL A 177 -7.12 -2.94 -33.31
N THR A 178 -8.35 -2.44 -33.37
CA THR A 178 -8.65 -1.01 -33.23
C THR A 178 -9.12 -0.77 -31.80
N VAL A 179 -8.23 -0.30 -30.93
CA VAL A 179 -8.62 0.21 -29.61
C VAL A 179 -9.20 1.60 -29.83
N GLY A 180 -10.49 1.66 -30.18
CA GLY A 180 -11.25 2.90 -30.17
C GLY A 180 -11.75 3.17 -28.75
N THR A 181 -11.17 4.18 -28.08
CA THR A 181 -11.74 4.74 -26.86
C THR A 181 -13.05 5.42 -27.21
N GLN A 182 -14.17 4.70 -27.15
CA GLN A 182 -15.48 5.32 -27.16
C GLN A 182 -15.67 6.06 -25.84
N THR A 183 -15.56 7.40 -25.88
CA THR A 183 -16.10 8.27 -24.84
C THR A 183 -17.62 8.30 -25.00
N GLY A 184 -18.28 7.22 -24.58
CA GLY A 184 -19.72 7.22 -24.34
C GLY A 184 -20.00 7.97 -23.05
N SER A 185 -20.93 8.93 -23.09
CA SER A 185 -21.40 9.71 -21.94
C SER A 185 -22.45 8.94 -21.12
N GLU A 186 -22.37 7.62 -21.09
CA GLU A 186 -23.24 6.81 -20.26
C GLU A 186 -22.62 6.71 -18.85
N PRO A 187 -23.42 6.91 -17.79
CA PRO A 187 -22.92 6.71 -16.45
C PRO A 187 -22.42 5.27 -16.31
N PRO A 188 -21.28 5.04 -15.64
CA PRO A 188 -20.78 3.69 -15.44
C PRO A 188 -21.84 2.84 -14.76
N ASP A 189 -22.12 1.67 -15.33
CA ASP A 189 -23.00 0.68 -14.72
C ASP A 189 -22.41 0.25 -13.37
N THR A 190 -23.04 0.68 -12.28
CA THR A 190 -22.64 0.34 -10.91
C THR A 190 -23.26 -0.97 -10.43
N SER A 191 -24.06 -1.64 -11.26
CA SER A 191 -24.72 -2.88 -10.87
C SER A 191 -23.75 -4.06 -10.94
N PHE A 192 -23.70 -4.83 -9.85
CA PHE A 192 -22.96 -6.08 -9.84
C PHE A 192 -23.76 -7.15 -10.60
N THR A 193 -23.30 -7.49 -11.80
CA THR A 193 -23.87 -8.59 -12.59
C THR A 193 -23.09 -9.89 -12.33
N ASN A 194 -23.65 -10.77 -11.50
CA ASN A 194 -23.05 -12.07 -11.16
C ASN A 194 -22.71 -12.92 -12.41
N GLU A 195 -23.51 -12.79 -13.48
CA GLU A 195 -23.32 -13.49 -14.75
C GLU A 195 -22.01 -13.13 -15.48
N LYS A 196 -21.39 -11.99 -15.15
CA LYS A 196 -20.09 -11.58 -15.72
C LYS A 196 -18.89 -12.08 -14.92
N VAL A 197 -19.11 -12.77 -13.79
CA VAL A 197 -18.03 -13.34 -12.98
C VAL A 197 -17.53 -14.61 -13.64
N THR A 198 -16.32 -14.56 -14.18
CA THR A 198 -15.63 -15.73 -14.75
C THR A 198 -14.67 -16.33 -13.72
N VAL A 199 -14.79 -17.64 -13.47
CA VAL A 199 -13.90 -18.38 -12.55
C VAL A 199 -13.03 -19.31 -13.38
N ASP A 200 -11.71 -19.21 -13.23
CA ASP A 200 -10.76 -20.13 -13.87
C ASP A 200 -10.52 -21.36 -12.95
N PRO A 201 -10.81 -22.59 -13.41
CA PRO A 201 -10.56 -23.84 -12.65
C PRO A 201 -9.08 -24.11 -12.31
N HIS A 202 -8.14 -23.48 -13.01
CA HIS A 202 -6.70 -23.64 -12.82
C HIS A 202 -6.06 -22.44 -12.11
N CYS A 203 -6.79 -21.34 -11.92
CA CYS A 203 -6.33 -20.23 -11.11
C CYS A 203 -6.56 -20.52 -9.63
N TYR A 204 -5.49 -20.47 -8.82
CA TYR A 204 -5.60 -20.64 -7.38
C TYR A 204 -6.33 -19.47 -6.72
N GLU A 205 -6.11 -18.23 -7.20
CA GLU A 205 -6.76 -17.03 -6.67
C GLU A 205 -8.29 -17.10 -6.82
N CYS A 206 -8.78 -17.61 -7.95
CA CYS A 206 -10.22 -17.80 -8.19
C CYS A 206 -10.87 -18.81 -7.22
N LYS A 207 -10.08 -19.65 -6.54
CA LYS A 207 -10.55 -20.60 -5.52
C LYS A 207 -10.49 -20.03 -4.10
N VAL A 208 -9.74 -18.94 -3.90
CA VAL A 208 -9.66 -18.26 -2.61
C VAL A 208 -10.92 -17.44 -2.40
N LYS A 209 -11.65 -17.71 -1.32
CA LYS A 209 -12.76 -16.87 -0.88
C LYS A 209 -12.22 -15.77 0.01
N TYR A 210 -12.00 -14.60 -0.57
CA TYR A 210 -11.76 -13.38 0.21
C TYR A 210 -13.06 -12.93 0.85
N ARG A 211 -13.00 -12.54 2.13
CA ARG A 211 -14.12 -11.86 2.77
C ARG A 211 -14.12 -10.42 2.27
N ASP A 212 -15.25 -9.96 1.74
CA ASP A 212 -15.40 -8.53 1.46
C ASP A 212 -15.21 -7.74 2.77
N PRO A 213 -14.28 -6.79 2.80
CA PRO A 213 -14.02 -5.99 3.99
C PRO A 213 -15.28 -5.18 4.31
N LYS A 214 -15.61 -5.08 5.60
CA LYS A 214 -16.76 -4.28 6.03
C LYS A 214 -16.48 -2.80 5.72
N PRO A 215 -17.50 -1.94 5.60
CA PRO A 215 -17.30 -0.49 5.55
C PRO A 215 -16.45 0.05 6.71
N SER A 216 -16.51 -0.58 7.89
CA SER A 216 -15.62 -0.30 9.03
C SER A 216 -14.15 -0.60 8.76
N ASP A 217 -13.88 -1.61 7.94
CA ASP A 217 -12.55 -2.12 7.60
C ASP A 217 -11.94 -1.35 6.41
N LEU A 218 -12.76 -0.56 5.70
CA LEU A 218 -12.40 0.08 4.43
C LEU A 218 -12.06 1.57 4.51
N VAL A 219 -12.20 2.22 5.67
CA VAL A 219 -12.15 3.68 5.71
C VAL A 219 -11.20 4.18 6.79
N MET A 220 -9.95 4.40 6.41
CA MET A 220 -9.09 5.39 7.08
C MET A 220 -9.78 6.75 6.96
N TYR A 221 -9.98 7.46 8.08
CA TYR A 221 -10.64 8.77 8.08
C TYR A 221 -9.70 9.88 7.64
N LEU A 222 -9.31 9.85 6.36
CA LEU A 222 -8.50 10.85 5.67
C LEU A 222 -9.11 11.10 4.29
N HIS A 223 -9.55 12.34 4.06
CA HIS A 223 -10.29 12.76 2.88
C HIS A 223 -9.57 13.87 2.12
N ALA A 224 -9.50 13.71 0.81
CA ALA A 224 -8.99 14.71 -0.12
C ALA A 224 -10.07 15.76 -0.40
N TRP A 225 -10.07 16.87 0.36
CA TRP A 225 -11.18 17.81 0.37
C TRP A 225 -11.11 18.85 -0.75
N ARG A 226 -10.01 19.60 -0.85
CA ARG A 226 -9.87 20.72 -1.79
C ARG A 226 -8.50 20.75 -2.45
N TYR A 227 -8.49 21.16 -3.71
CA TYR A 227 -7.29 21.44 -4.48
C TYR A 227 -7.46 22.73 -5.26
N CYS A 228 -6.41 23.55 -5.35
CA CYS A 228 -6.42 24.70 -6.25
C CYS A 228 -5.06 24.97 -6.88
N GLY A 229 -5.09 25.50 -8.09
CA GLY A 229 -3.92 25.94 -8.84
C GLY A 229 -4.21 27.22 -9.62
N PRO A 230 -3.29 27.67 -10.48
CA PRO A 230 -3.53 28.84 -11.31
C PRO A 230 -4.75 28.64 -12.21
N GLY A 231 -5.82 29.39 -11.97
CA GLY A 231 -7.03 29.40 -12.79
C GLY A 231 -7.99 28.21 -12.59
N TRP A 232 -7.80 27.39 -11.55
CA TRP A 232 -8.74 26.30 -11.24
C TRP A 232 -8.83 25.99 -9.74
N GLU A 233 -10.00 25.50 -9.35
CA GLU A 233 -10.29 24.98 -8.02
C GLU A 233 -11.16 23.73 -8.14
N TYR A 234 -11.01 22.82 -7.19
CA TYR A 234 -11.81 21.61 -7.07
C TYR A 234 -12.09 21.34 -5.60
N GLU A 235 -13.34 20.97 -5.31
CA GLU A 235 -13.81 20.63 -3.97
C GLU A 235 -14.77 19.46 -4.03
N THR A 236 -14.74 18.63 -3.00
CA THR A 236 -15.73 17.59 -2.73
C THR A 236 -16.55 17.91 -1.48
N PRO A 237 -17.78 17.40 -1.35
CA PRO A 237 -18.49 17.41 -0.08
C PRO A 237 -17.69 16.71 1.02
N LEU A 238 -17.90 17.13 2.27
CA LEU A 238 -17.29 16.46 3.41
C LEU A 238 -17.96 15.08 3.63
N PRO A 239 -17.18 14.05 3.99
CA PRO A 239 -17.72 12.73 4.29
C PRO A 239 -18.50 12.77 5.62
N ALA A 240 -19.46 11.86 5.78
CA ALA A 240 -20.32 11.79 6.98
C ALA A 240 -19.53 11.71 8.30
N TRP A 241 -18.39 10.99 8.30
CA TRP A 241 -17.55 10.87 9.49
C TRP A 241 -16.87 12.19 9.92
N ALA A 242 -16.85 13.21 9.07
CA ALA A 242 -16.31 14.53 9.39
C ALA A 242 -17.34 15.44 10.11
N ALA A 243 -18.58 14.99 10.29
CA ALA A 243 -19.58 15.71 11.08
C ALA A 243 -19.14 15.84 12.54
N SER A 244 -19.46 16.98 13.18
CA SER A 244 -19.04 17.26 14.57
C SER A 244 -19.67 16.33 15.60
N ASP A 245 -20.87 15.84 15.32
CA ASP A 245 -21.68 14.93 16.14
C ASP A 245 -21.49 13.45 15.78
N TRP A 246 -20.56 13.12 14.89
CA TRP A 246 -20.28 11.74 14.49
C TRP A 246 -19.93 10.87 15.70
N THR A 247 -20.70 9.81 15.93
CA THR A 247 -20.49 8.86 17.04
C THR A 247 -19.76 7.57 16.64
N GLY A 248 -19.36 7.45 15.38
CA GLY A 248 -18.96 6.17 14.78
C GLY A 248 -20.19 5.46 14.23
N GLY A 249 -20.13 5.00 12.99
CA GLY A 249 -21.18 4.19 12.40
C GLY A 249 -21.28 2.86 13.14
N GLU A 250 -22.16 2.79 14.14
CA GLU A 250 -22.68 1.53 14.66
C GLU A 250 -23.65 0.97 13.63
N ASP A 251 -23.15 0.32 12.58
CA ASP A 251 -23.85 -0.87 12.11
C ASP A 251 -23.38 -2.02 13.00
N ARG A 252 -24.08 -2.19 14.13
CA ARG A 252 -24.01 -3.42 14.93
C ARG A 252 -24.58 -4.59 14.14
#